data_AF-A0A2I4H4J9-F1
#
_entry.id   AF-A0A2I4H4J9-F1
#
_cell.length_a   1.000
_cell.length_b   1.000
_cell.length_c   1.000
_cell.angle_alpha   90.00
_cell.angle_beta   90.00
_cell.angle_gamma   90.00
#
_symmetry.space_group_name_H-M   'P 1'
#
loop_
_entity.id
_entity.type
_entity.pdbx_description
1 polymer ?
#
loop_
_entity_poly.entity_id
_entity_poly.type
_entity_poly.pdbx_seq_one_letter_code
_entity_poly.pdbx_strand_id
1 'polypeptide(L)'
;MGKKRKHIETEVAPPKKDMSAEERPKRTLLGWKDKAEEVKKESDSTGFRNKEKVLVTCSRRINFRYRHLMLNMVSLLPHCKKDNKVESKASKGTTLNELVELKSCSSCLFFECRKHQDLYLWMAKSPNGPSVKFLVNAVHTMEELKLTGNHLKGSRPILTFSDNFDKDAHWKLLKELIIQIFGIPKEHRKSKPYHDHVFVFSIVDDHIWFRNYQISVPHNEADKVPRGGLENMTLVEVGPRFCLNPIKIFAGSFGGPTLYENPFYISPNQIRALEKRKKAGKYAKKVKAKTRRKMHELSNPLEPDEFAEMWKE
;
A
#
# COMPACT_ATOMS: atom_id res chain seq x y z
N MET A 1 -11.65 -10.74 117.84
CA MET A 1 -10.39 -10.84 117.06
C MET A 1 -10.03 -12.30 116.93
N GLY A 2 -9.98 -12.99 115.81
CA GLY A 2 -10.12 -12.69 114.37
C GLY A 2 -9.50 -13.92 113.68
N LYS A 3 -10.31 -14.95 113.42
CA LYS A 3 -9.87 -16.31 113.06
C LYS A 3 -9.20 -16.37 111.67
N LYS A 4 -8.18 -17.24 111.60
CA LYS A 4 -7.35 -17.66 110.46
C LYS A 4 -8.10 -17.77 109.13
N ARG A 5 -7.49 -17.29 108.04
CA ARG A 5 -7.89 -17.60 106.65
C ARG A 5 -6.79 -18.35 105.91
N LYS A 6 -7.21 -19.41 105.22
CA LYS A 6 -6.44 -20.35 104.40
C LYS A 6 -6.11 -19.76 103.03
N HIS A 7 -5.00 -20.23 102.48
CA HIS A 7 -4.48 -20.05 101.12
C HIS A 7 -5.45 -20.59 100.06
N ILE A 8 -5.63 -19.87 98.93
CA ILE A 8 -6.02 -20.40 97.61
C ILE A 8 -5.28 -19.59 96.55
N GLU A 9 -4.82 -20.30 95.52
CA GLU A 9 -3.86 -19.93 94.48
C GLU A 9 -4.31 -18.85 93.50
N THR A 10 -3.29 -18.26 92.89
CA THR A 10 -3.26 -17.16 91.94
C THR A 10 -3.80 -17.54 90.56
N GLU A 11 -4.80 -16.80 90.07
CA GLU A 11 -5.10 -16.69 88.64
C GLU A 11 -4.91 -15.24 88.19
N VAL A 12 -4.12 -15.08 87.12
CA VAL A 12 -3.61 -13.82 86.61
C VAL A 12 -4.65 -13.12 85.73
N ALA A 13 -5.01 -11.88 86.08
CA ALA A 13 -5.79 -10.97 85.27
C ALA A 13 -4.90 -10.20 84.26
N PRO A 14 -5.43 -9.77 83.09
CA PRO A 14 -4.64 -9.32 81.95
C PRO A 14 -4.25 -7.83 82.04
N PRO A 15 -3.10 -7.40 81.49
CA PRO A 15 -2.83 -5.97 81.32
C PRO A 15 -3.33 -5.46 79.96
N LYS A 16 -3.75 -4.20 79.96
CA LYS A 16 -4.29 -3.43 78.84
C LYS A 16 -3.21 -2.99 77.84
N LYS A 17 -3.72 -2.69 76.63
CA LYS A 17 -3.07 -2.14 75.44
C LYS A 17 -2.03 -1.05 75.71
N ASP A 18 -0.90 -1.14 75.01
CA ASP A 18 -0.08 -0.01 74.58
C ASP A 18 0.31 -0.14 73.10
N MET A 19 0.45 1.02 72.48
CA MET A 19 0.58 1.30 71.06
C MET A 19 1.95 0.94 70.44
N SER A 20 1.89 0.54 69.17
CA SER A 20 2.89 0.72 68.09
C SER A 20 4.29 0.10 68.19
N ALA A 21 4.55 -0.89 67.32
CA ALA A 21 5.63 -0.83 66.32
C ALA A 21 5.38 -1.87 65.21
N GLU A 22 5.21 -1.43 63.96
CA GLU A 22 5.17 -2.32 62.80
C GLU A 22 6.57 -2.91 62.54
N GLU A 23 6.64 -4.21 62.23
CA GLU A 23 7.90 -4.89 61.91
C GLU A 23 8.59 -4.28 60.68
N ARG A 24 9.86 -3.89 60.83
CA ARG A 24 10.68 -3.34 59.73
C ARG A 24 10.95 -4.40 58.65
N PRO A 25 10.77 -4.08 57.35
CA PRO A 25 11.01 -5.03 56.27
C PRO A 25 12.49 -5.40 56.12
N LYS A 26 12.75 -6.68 55.81
CA LYS A 26 14.11 -7.22 55.59
C LYS A 26 14.76 -6.58 54.35
N ARG A 27 15.97 -6.07 54.51
CA ARG A 27 16.78 -5.44 53.44
C ARG A 27 17.38 -6.48 52.50
N THR A 28 17.34 -6.22 51.20
CA THR A 28 18.21 -6.84 50.19
C THR A 28 19.11 -5.77 49.55
N LEU A 29 20.12 -6.19 48.77
CA LEU A 29 21.17 -5.34 48.17
C LEU A 29 20.68 -4.16 47.29
N LEU A 30 19.38 -4.06 46.99
CA LEU A 30 18.79 -3.02 46.14
C LEU A 30 17.67 -2.19 46.83
N GLY A 31 17.50 -2.30 48.16
CA GLY A 31 16.54 -1.49 48.94
C GLY A 31 15.39 -2.28 49.59
N TRP A 32 14.50 -1.58 50.31
CA TRP A 32 13.36 -2.18 51.01
C TRP A 32 12.30 -2.68 50.01
N LYS A 33 11.84 -3.92 50.21
CA LYS A 33 10.74 -4.51 49.46
C LYS A 33 9.47 -4.35 50.29
N ASP A 34 8.67 -3.33 49.97
CA ASP A 34 7.31 -3.22 50.51
C ASP A 34 6.49 -4.42 50.05
N LYS A 35 5.65 -4.95 50.94
CA LYS A 35 4.73 -6.06 50.66
C LYS A 35 3.92 -5.68 49.42
N ALA A 36 4.11 -6.44 48.35
CA ALA A 36 3.27 -6.34 47.17
C ALA A 36 1.84 -6.67 47.59
N GLU A 37 1.00 -5.66 47.76
CA GLU A 37 -0.41 -5.82 47.45
C GLU A 37 -0.46 -6.40 46.03
N GLU A 38 -1.14 -7.53 45.89
CA GLU A 38 -1.54 -8.05 44.59
C GLU A 38 -2.52 -7.06 43.97
N VAL A 39 -1.97 -5.95 43.44
CA VAL A 39 -2.59 -5.24 42.34
C VAL A 39 -2.58 -6.26 41.22
N LYS A 40 -3.71 -6.95 41.06
CA LYS A 40 -4.11 -7.48 39.76
C LYS A 40 -3.97 -6.30 38.79
N LYS A 41 -2.79 -6.19 38.18
CA LYS A 41 -2.63 -5.54 36.90
C LYS A 41 -3.44 -6.41 35.95
N GLU A 42 -4.75 -6.17 35.93
CA GLU A 42 -5.50 -6.28 34.71
C GLU A 42 -4.67 -5.47 33.71
N SER A 43 -3.95 -6.20 32.86
CA SER A 43 -3.17 -5.64 31.78
C SER A 43 -4.16 -5.06 30.79
N ASP A 44 -4.73 -3.90 31.12
CA ASP A 44 -5.62 -3.15 30.26
C ASP A 44 -4.80 -2.38 29.21
N SER A 45 -3.85 -3.09 28.61
CA SER A 45 -3.42 -2.81 27.25
C SER A 45 -4.28 -3.67 26.33
N THR A 46 -5.58 -3.40 26.31
CA THR A 46 -6.41 -3.61 25.12
C THR A 46 -5.96 -2.64 24.01
N GLY A 47 -4.64 -2.60 23.76
CA GLY A 47 -4.06 -1.85 22.66
C GLY A 47 -4.69 -2.35 21.38
N PHE A 48 -5.27 -1.43 20.62
CA PHE A 48 -5.94 -1.72 19.36
C PHE A 48 -5.03 -2.57 18.47
N ARG A 49 -5.30 -3.89 18.44
CA ARG A 49 -4.58 -4.86 17.62
C ARG A 49 -5.19 -4.81 16.24
N ASN A 50 -4.67 -3.93 15.40
CA ASN A 50 -4.91 -4.01 13.97
C ASN A 50 -4.48 -5.41 13.48
N LYS A 51 -5.42 -6.19 12.94
CA LYS A 51 -5.20 -7.57 12.45
C LYS A 51 -5.41 -7.67 10.94
N GLU A 52 -5.10 -6.61 10.21
CA GLU A 52 -5.22 -6.58 8.76
C GLU A 52 -4.28 -7.60 8.09
N LYS A 53 -4.83 -8.37 7.15
CA LYS A 53 -4.11 -9.35 6.35
C LYS A 53 -4.49 -9.14 4.89
N VAL A 54 -3.49 -9.01 4.03
CA VAL A 54 -3.70 -8.69 2.62
C VAL A 54 -3.46 -9.94 1.78
N LEU A 55 -4.45 -10.36 1.00
CA LEU A 55 -4.25 -11.38 -0.04
C LEU A 55 -3.66 -10.69 -1.29
N VAL A 56 -2.60 -11.25 -1.85
CA VAL A 56 -2.03 -10.79 -3.12
C VAL A 56 -2.13 -11.92 -4.14
N THR A 57 -2.87 -11.67 -5.21
CA THR A 57 -3.01 -12.62 -6.32
C THR A 57 -2.97 -11.91 -7.68
N CYS A 58 -2.77 -12.68 -8.74
CA CYS A 58 -2.70 -12.16 -10.11
C CYS A 58 -3.49 -13.04 -11.07
N SER A 59 -3.89 -12.46 -12.19
CA SER A 59 -4.48 -13.21 -13.28
C SER A 59 -3.43 -14.11 -13.95
N ARG A 60 -3.89 -15.18 -14.60
CA ARG A 60 -3.08 -15.87 -15.61
C ARG A 60 -2.57 -14.86 -16.64
N ARG A 61 -1.46 -15.22 -17.31
CA ARG A 61 -0.88 -14.44 -18.42
C ARG A 61 -0.30 -13.06 -18.04
N ILE A 62 0.05 -12.84 -16.77
CA ILE A 62 0.78 -11.65 -16.33
C ILE A 62 2.17 -11.55 -16.98
N ASN A 63 2.52 -10.33 -17.41
CA ASN A 63 3.84 -10.01 -17.97
C ASN A 63 4.94 -10.13 -16.90
N PHE A 64 6.18 -10.38 -17.31
CA PHE A 64 7.36 -10.43 -16.45
C PHE A 64 7.49 -9.18 -15.58
N ARG A 65 7.45 -7.98 -16.17
CA ARG A 65 7.56 -6.70 -15.43
C ARG A 65 6.52 -6.58 -14.30
N TYR A 66 5.25 -6.89 -14.61
CA TYR A 66 4.17 -6.82 -13.62
C TYR A 66 4.25 -7.92 -12.57
N ARG A 67 4.83 -9.07 -12.90
CA ARG A 67 5.14 -10.12 -11.93
C ARG A 67 6.19 -9.66 -10.93
N HIS A 68 7.25 -8.98 -11.38
CA HIS A 68 8.25 -8.39 -10.49
C HIS A 68 7.63 -7.32 -9.59
N LEU A 69 6.78 -6.44 -10.12
CA LEU A 69 6.02 -5.48 -9.30
C LEU A 69 5.21 -6.18 -8.20
N MET A 70 4.47 -7.23 -8.52
CA MET A 70 3.69 -8.00 -7.54
C MET A 70 4.60 -8.62 -6.47
N LEU A 71 5.76 -9.17 -6.85
CA LEU A 71 6.72 -9.72 -5.90
C LEU A 71 7.36 -8.63 -5.03
N ASN A 72 7.61 -7.44 -5.56
CA ASN A 72 8.07 -6.29 -4.80
C ASN A 72 7.03 -5.88 -3.75
N MET A 73 5.74 -5.81 -4.10
CA MET A 73 4.66 -5.55 -3.14
C MET A 73 4.58 -6.62 -2.04
N VAL A 74 4.77 -7.89 -2.39
CA VAL A 74 4.83 -8.99 -1.41
C VAL A 74 6.02 -8.87 -0.48
N SER A 75 7.15 -8.37 -0.96
CA SER A 75 8.34 -8.15 -0.14
C SER A 75 8.17 -6.97 0.82
N LEU A 76 7.46 -5.93 0.37
CA LEU A 76 7.19 -4.71 1.15
C LEU A 76 6.17 -4.93 2.27
N LEU A 77 5.14 -5.73 2.02
CA LEU A 77 4.04 -5.94 2.96
C LEU A 77 4.21 -7.28 3.71
N PRO A 78 4.72 -7.31 4.96
CA PRO A 78 4.97 -8.54 5.70
C PRO A 78 3.69 -9.29 6.09
N HIS A 79 2.57 -8.58 6.21
CA HIS A 79 1.23 -9.13 6.47
C HIS A 79 0.51 -9.61 5.20
N CYS A 80 1.19 -9.58 4.05
CA CYS A 80 0.63 -10.12 2.83
C CYS A 80 0.75 -11.66 2.77
N LYS A 81 -0.23 -12.29 2.12
CA LYS A 81 -0.21 -13.69 1.72
C LYS A 81 -0.29 -13.74 0.21
N LYS A 82 0.75 -14.27 -0.42
CA LYS A 82 0.74 -14.55 -1.86
C LYS A 82 -0.06 -15.82 -2.13
N ASP A 83 -0.93 -15.79 -3.13
CA ASP A 83 -1.67 -16.96 -3.60
C ASP A 83 -1.34 -17.32 -5.05
N ASN A 84 -1.88 -18.46 -5.49
CA ASN A 84 -1.83 -18.95 -6.86
C ASN A 84 -2.61 -18.04 -7.82
N LYS A 85 -2.26 -18.15 -9.11
CA LYS A 85 -2.85 -17.32 -10.15
C LYS A 85 -4.30 -17.73 -10.39
N VAL A 86 -5.20 -16.74 -10.38
CA VAL A 86 -6.62 -16.95 -10.65
C VAL A 86 -6.89 -16.88 -12.15
N GLU A 87 -7.77 -17.77 -12.63
CA GLU A 87 -8.19 -17.75 -14.02
C GLU A 87 -9.26 -16.68 -14.26
N SER A 88 -9.12 -15.95 -15.38
CA SER A 88 -10.01 -14.86 -15.74
C SER A 88 -11.31 -15.37 -16.38
N LYS A 89 -12.16 -16.09 -15.62
CA LYS A 89 -13.54 -16.43 -16.03
C LYS A 89 -14.54 -15.40 -15.49
N ALA A 90 -15.81 -15.45 -15.90
CA ALA A 90 -16.84 -14.46 -15.55
C ALA A 90 -17.05 -14.30 -14.03
N SER A 91 -16.85 -15.35 -13.23
CA SER A 91 -17.01 -15.34 -11.76
C SER A 91 -15.75 -14.90 -11.00
N LYS A 92 -15.10 -13.80 -11.42
CA LYS A 92 -13.85 -13.36 -10.76
C LYS A 92 -14.07 -12.93 -9.32
N GLY A 93 -15.15 -12.18 -9.08
CA GLY A 93 -15.41 -11.57 -7.77
C GLY A 93 -15.69 -12.61 -6.69
N THR A 94 -16.59 -13.56 -6.98
CA THR A 94 -16.97 -14.62 -6.04
C THR A 94 -15.78 -15.50 -5.67
N THR A 95 -15.03 -16.00 -6.66
CA THR A 95 -13.84 -16.82 -6.39
C THR A 95 -12.77 -16.05 -5.61
N LEU A 96 -12.59 -14.75 -5.86
CA LEU A 96 -11.65 -13.94 -5.07
C LEU A 96 -12.13 -13.75 -3.63
N ASN A 97 -13.42 -13.56 -3.41
CA ASN A 97 -13.99 -13.46 -2.06
C ASN A 97 -13.82 -14.77 -1.28
N GLU A 98 -14.11 -15.92 -1.91
CA GLU A 98 -13.87 -17.25 -1.33
C GLU A 98 -12.39 -17.46 -0.96
N LEU A 99 -11.46 -17.08 -1.83
CA LEU A 99 -10.02 -17.19 -1.54
C LEU A 99 -9.61 -16.31 -0.36
N VAL A 100 -10.16 -15.10 -0.27
CA VAL A 100 -9.90 -14.18 0.84
C VAL A 100 -10.41 -14.77 2.16
N GLU A 101 -11.60 -15.38 2.14
CA GLU A 101 -12.19 -16.06 3.29
C GLU A 101 -11.38 -17.29 3.72
N LEU A 102 -11.01 -18.17 2.77
CA LEU A 102 -10.18 -19.36 3.00
C LEU A 102 -8.81 -19.02 3.60
N LYS A 103 -8.23 -17.87 3.23
CA LYS A 103 -6.96 -17.40 3.79
C LYS A 103 -7.13 -16.52 5.03
N SER A 104 -8.37 -16.26 5.44
CA SER A 104 -8.74 -15.33 6.52
C SER A 104 -8.03 -13.97 6.37
N CYS A 105 -8.12 -13.42 5.16
CA CYS A 105 -7.61 -12.10 4.81
C CYS A 105 -8.76 -11.07 4.89
N SER A 106 -8.42 -9.82 5.20
CA SER A 106 -9.38 -8.71 5.30
C SER A 106 -9.39 -7.86 4.03
N SER A 107 -8.24 -7.79 3.34
CA SER A 107 -8.06 -7.02 2.12
C SER A 107 -7.51 -7.89 1.00
N CYS A 108 -7.77 -7.52 -0.24
CA CYS A 108 -7.30 -8.21 -1.42
C CYS A 108 -6.70 -7.23 -2.44
N LEU A 109 -5.52 -7.57 -2.94
CA LEU A 109 -4.84 -6.95 -4.07
C LEU A 109 -4.81 -7.94 -5.23
N PHE A 110 -5.58 -7.65 -6.27
CA PHE A 110 -5.67 -8.50 -7.46
C PHE A 110 -5.12 -7.80 -8.70
N PHE A 111 -4.04 -8.34 -9.24
CA PHE A 111 -3.37 -7.86 -10.45
C PHE A 111 -3.99 -8.52 -11.68
N GLU A 112 -4.88 -7.81 -12.37
CA GLU A 112 -5.53 -8.25 -13.61
C GLU A 112 -4.73 -7.76 -14.83
N CYS A 113 -4.03 -8.66 -15.51
CA CYS A 113 -3.37 -8.34 -16.78
C CYS A 113 -4.29 -8.67 -17.96
N ARG A 114 -4.51 -7.69 -18.85
CA ARG A 114 -5.29 -7.88 -20.09
C ARG A 114 -4.40 -7.73 -21.31
N LYS A 115 -4.63 -8.59 -22.31
CA LYS A 115 -3.88 -8.61 -23.58
C LYS A 115 -2.35 -8.65 -23.43
N HIS A 116 -1.84 -9.11 -22.28
CA HIS A 116 -0.41 -9.10 -21.92
C HIS A 116 0.27 -7.71 -21.91
N GLN A 117 -0.51 -6.64 -22.00
CA GLN A 117 -0.02 -5.26 -22.17
C GLN A 117 -0.46 -4.38 -21.02
N ASP A 118 -1.75 -4.39 -20.69
CA ASP A 118 -2.31 -3.50 -19.68
C ASP A 118 -2.41 -4.21 -18.34
N LEU A 119 -2.07 -3.47 -17.28
CA LEU A 119 -2.23 -3.91 -15.91
C LEU A 119 -3.35 -3.13 -15.24
N TYR A 120 -4.31 -3.85 -14.68
CA TYR A 120 -5.33 -3.32 -13.80
C TYR A 120 -5.07 -3.85 -12.40
N LEU A 121 -5.19 -2.98 -11.41
CA LEU A 121 -5.09 -3.35 -10.01
C LEU A 121 -6.44 -3.19 -9.35
N TRP A 122 -6.92 -4.25 -8.74
CA TRP A 122 -8.09 -4.21 -7.87
C TRP A 122 -7.63 -4.17 -6.42
N MET A 123 -8.12 -3.17 -5.69
CA MET A 123 -7.99 -3.09 -4.24
C MET A 123 -9.37 -3.29 -3.64
N ALA A 124 -9.55 -4.30 -2.81
CA ALA A 124 -10.85 -4.61 -2.23
C ALA A 124 -10.74 -4.92 -0.74
N LYS A 125 -11.74 -4.50 0.03
CA LYS A 125 -12.01 -5.03 1.37
C LYS A 125 -13.07 -6.11 1.24
N SER A 126 -12.77 -7.30 1.75
CA SER A 126 -13.69 -8.44 1.76
C SER A 126 -14.14 -8.69 3.20
N PRO A 127 -15.40 -9.10 3.46
CA PRO A 127 -16.46 -9.46 2.50
C PRO A 127 -17.34 -8.29 2.05
N ASN A 128 -17.42 -7.20 2.83
CA ASN A 128 -18.45 -6.17 2.65
C ASN A 128 -18.16 -5.15 1.53
N GLY A 129 -16.93 -5.08 1.01
CA GLY A 129 -16.49 -3.96 0.18
C GLY A 129 -15.91 -2.81 1.03
N PRO A 130 -15.49 -1.69 0.42
CA PRO A 130 -15.59 -1.35 -1.00
C PRO A 130 -14.50 -2.01 -1.86
N SER A 131 -14.65 -1.94 -3.18
CA SER A 131 -13.60 -2.31 -4.13
C SER A 131 -13.34 -1.22 -5.15
N VAL A 132 -12.07 -1.07 -5.52
CA VAL A 132 -11.63 -0.04 -6.46
C VAL A 132 -10.81 -0.68 -7.55
N LYS A 133 -11.11 -0.29 -8.78
CA LYS A 133 -10.34 -0.67 -9.95
C LYS A 133 -9.45 0.48 -10.40
N PHE A 134 -8.16 0.22 -10.50
CA PHE A 134 -7.16 1.13 -11.02
C PHE A 134 -6.58 0.62 -12.34
N LEU A 135 -6.23 1.53 -13.23
CA LEU A 135 -5.27 1.28 -14.30
C LEU A 135 -3.89 1.63 -13.76
N VAL A 136 -2.94 0.69 -13.88
CA VAL A 136 -1.56 0.90 -13.43
C VAL A 136 -0.70 1.33 -14.63
N ASN A 137 -0.12 2.53 -14.53
CA ASN A 137 0.78 3.12 -15.52
C ASN A 137 2.17 3.37 -14.92
N ALA A 138 3.15 3.65 -15.78
CA ALA A 138 4.51 4.05 -15.40
C ALA A 138 5.15 3.13 -14.33
N VAL A 139 5.06 1.82 -14.54
CA VAL A 139 5.60 0.81 -13.61
C VAL A 139 7.12 0.73 -13.73
N HIS A 140 7.78 1.00 -12.61
CA HIS A 140 9.20 0.81 -12.38
C HIS A 140 9.40 -0.16 -11.21
N THR A 141 10.11 -1.25 -11.46
CA THR A 141 10.37 -2.29 -10.44
C THR A 141 11.59 -1.94 -9.59
N MET A 142 11.73 -2.54 -8.40
CA MET A 142 12.90 -2.35 -7.53
C MET A 142 14.24 -2.72 -8.19
N GLU A 143 14.21 -3.61 -9.20
CA GLU A 143 15.42 -4.07 -9.91
C GLU A 143 15.94 -3.07 -10.96
N GLU A 144 15.32 -1.90 -11.12
CA GLU A 144 15.79 -0.90 -12.06
C GLU A 144 17.01 -0.14 -11.52
N LEU A 145 18.04 0.01 -12.36
CA LEU A 145 19.35 0.58 -12.00
C LEU A 145 19.30 1.99 -11.38
N LYS A 146 18.24 2.77 -11.65
CA LYS A 146 18.11 4.15 -11.14
C LYS A 146 17.72 4.22 -9.66
N LEU A 147 17.29 3.11 -9.08
CA LEU A 147 16.84 3.02 -7.69
C LEU A 147 17.98 2.45 -6.86
N THR A 148 18.64 3.32 -6.09
CA THR A 148 19.86 2.99 -5.35
C THR A 148 19.62 2.71 -3.87
N GLY A 149 18.42 3.01 -3.36
CA GLY A 149 18.08 2.80 -1.96
C GLY A 149 17.88 1.32 -1.62
N ASN A 150 18.06 0.99 -0.34
CA ASN A 150 17.74 -0.32 0.21
C ASN A 150 17.14 -0.16 1.60
N HIS A 151 16.14 -0.97 1.96
CA HIS A 151 15.54 -0.89 3.29
C HIS A 151 15.31 -2.28 3.89
N LEU A 152 15.21 -2.32 5.20
CA LEU A 152 14.99 -3.52 5.98
C LEU A 152 13.64 -4.16 5.64
N LYS A 153 13.68 -5.40 5.16
CA LYS A 153 12.47 -6.18 4.87
C LYS A 153 11.64 -6.39 6.13
N GLY A 154 10.36 -6.02 6.05
CA GLY A 154 9.40 -6.11 7.16
C GLY A 154 9.49 -4.96 8.17
N SER A 155 10.32 -3.93 7.94
CA SER A 155 10.21 -2.67 8.70
C SER A 155 8.86 -2.00 8.45
N ARG A 156 8.43 -1.17 9.41
CA ARG A 156 7.12 -0.50 9.33
C ARG A 156 7.26 0.80 8.53
N PRO A 157 6.63 0.94 7.35
CA PRO A 157 6.71 2.16 6.58
C PRO A 157 5.96 3.28 7.30
N ILE A 158 6.46 4.49 7.13
CA ILE A 158 5.67 5.70 7.39
C ILE A 158 4.85 5.97 6.13
N LEU A 159 3.54 6.16 6.29
CA LEU A 159 2.66 6.50 5.17
C LEU A 159 2.49 8.01 5.13
N THR A 160 2.83 8.63 4.00
CA THR A 160 2.67 10.07 3.76
C THR A 160 1.70 10.26 2.60
N PHE A 161 0.72 11.14 2.81
CA PHE A 161 -0.30 11.48 1.81
C PHE A 161 -0.23 12.98 1.54
N SER A 162 -0.41 13.38 0.27
CA SER A 162 -0.61 14.79 -0.09
C SER A 162 -1.97 15.31 0.38
N ASP A 163 -2.06 16.60 0.72
CA ASP A 163 -3.29 17.27 1.16
C ASP A 163 -4.45 17.16 0.15
N ASN A 164 -4.12 16.93 -1.12
CA ASN A 164 -5.11 16.67 -2.18
C ASN A 164 -6.05 15.50 -1.86
N PHE A 165 -5.65 14.53 -1.02
CA PHE A 165 -6.51 13.41 -0.66
C PHE A 165 -7.70 13.83 0.22
N ASP A 166 -7.64 14.98 0.90
CA ASP A 166 -8.67 15.44 1.82
C ASP A 166 -9.70 16.38 1.15
N LYS A 167 -9.57 16.62 -0.16
CA LYS A 167 -10.48 17.50 -0.91
C LYS A 167 -11.81 16.79 -1.22
N ASP A 168 -11.77 15.72 -2.01
CA ASP A 168 -12.98 15.01 -2.45
C ASP A 168 -13.28 13.76 -1.61
N ALA A 169 -14.56 13.41 -1.49
CA ALA A 169 -15.00 12.22 -0.74
C ALA A 169 -14.44 10.91 -1.29
N HIS A 170 -14.31 10.80 -2.63
CA HIS A 170 -13.74 9.61 -3.26
C HIS A 170 -12.24 9.48 -2.94
N TRP A 171 -11.50 10.59 -2.88
CA TRP A 171 -10.09 10.57 -2.46
C TRP A 171 -9.91 10.22 -0.98
N LYS A 172 -10.78 10.70 -0.10
CA LYS A 172 -10.79 10.31 1.32
C LYS A 172 -11.02 8.81 1.49
N LEU A 173 -11.96 8.24 0.75
CA LEU A 173 -12.19 6.79 0.76
C LEU A 173 -10.96 6.02 0.29
N LEU A 174 -10.28 6.52 -0.75
CA LEU A 174 -9.05 5.91 -1.26
C LEU A 174 -7.89 6.01 -0.27
N LYS A 175 -7.75 7.15 0.42
CA LYS A 175 -6.77 7.36 1.49
C LYS A 175 -6.96 6.31 2.58
N GLU A 176 -8.18 6.16 3.10
CA GLU A 176 -8.50 5.16 4.13
C GLU A 176 -8.26 3.72 3.66
N LEU A 177 -8.66 3.38 2.43
CA LEU A 177 -8.42 2.06 1.85
C LEU A 177 -6.91 1.75 1.76
N ILE A 178 -6.11 2.72 1.31
CA ILE A 178 -4.65 2.58 1.19
C ILE A 178 -4.01 2.47 2.58
N ILE A 179 -4.46 3.25 3.57
CA ILE A 179 -3.97 3.17 4.96
C ILE A 179 -4.18 1.75 5.50
N GLN A 180 -5.35 1.16 5.29
CA GLN A 180 -5.64 -0.20 5.79
C GLN A 180 -4.83 -1.29 5.07
N ILE A 181 -4.57 -1.13 3.77
CA ILE A 181 -3.82 -2.12 2.98
C ILE A 181 -2.31 -2.03 3.24
N PHE A 182 -1.75 -0.83 3.14
CA PHE A 182 -0.32 -0.58 3.24
C PHE A 182 0.15 -0.35 4.68
N GLY A 183 -0.76 -0.07 5.61
CA GLY A 183 -0.49 0.01 7.03
C GLY A 183 -0.13 -1.36 7.60
N ILE A 184 1.12 -1.51 8.02
CA ILE A 184 1.59 -2.76 8.63
C ILE A 184 1.08 -2.82 10.08
N PRO A 185 0.32 -3.88 10.44
CA PRO A 185 -0.19 -4.03 11.80
C PRO A 185 0.97 -4.14 12.81
N LYS A 186 0.79 -3.46 13.96
CA LYS A 186 1.76 -3.50 15.07
C LYS A 186 1.88 -4.95 15.56
N GLU A 187 3.11 -5.37 15.88
CA GLU A 187 3.41 -6.72 16.39
C GLU A 187 3.09 -7.88 15.44
N HIS A 188 3.03 -7.63 14.13
CA HIS A 188 2.95 -8.74 13.17
C HIS A 188 4.20 -9.62 13.27
N ARG A 189 4.03 -10.95 13.18
CA ARG A 189 5.13 -11.94 13.32
C ARG A 189 6.37 -11.66 12.46
N LYS A 190 6.17 -11.08 11.28
CA LYS A 190 7.24 -10.74 10.31
C LYS A 190 7.61 -9.25 10.33
N SER A 191 6.96 -8.44 11.16
CA SER A 191 7.28 -7.01 11.28
C SER A 191 8.49 -6.80 12.18
N LYS A 192 9.30 -5.81 11.83
CA LYS A 192 10.42 -5.34 12.64
C LYS A 192 10.04 -3.99 13.28
N PRO A 193 10.59 -3.68 14.46
CA PRO A 193 10.18 -2.50 15.22
C PRO A 193 10.64 -1.18 14.58
N TYR A 194 11.69 -1.20 13.76
CA TYR A 194 12.29 -0.02 13.16
C TYR A 194 11.50 0.55 11.98
N HIS A 195 11.61 1.86 11.81
CA HIS A 195 11.11 2.64 10.68
C HIS A 195 12.30 3.02 9.80
N ASP A 196 12.36 2.43 8.60
CA ASP A 196 13.51 2.56 7.70
C ASP A 196 13.13 3.14 6.32
N HIS A 197 11.83 3.16 6.01
CA HIS A 197 11.35 3.65 4.73
C HIS A 197 9.99 4.34 4.84
N VAL A 198 9.68 5.13 3.82
CA VAL A 198 8.49 5.97 3.71
C VAL A 198 7.78 5.66 2.39
N PHE A 199 6.49 5.37 2.49
CA PHE A 199 5.61 5.32 1.33
C PHE A 199 4.96 6.68 1.14
N VAL A 200 5.18 7.25 -0.04
CA VAL A 200 4.63 8.55 -0.42
C VAL A 200 3.56 8.31 -1.48
N PHE A 201 2.35 8.77 -1.15
CA PHE A 201 1.21 8.82 -2.05
C PHE A 201 0.92 10.28 -2.40
N SER A 202 1.06 10.64 -3.67
CA SER A 202 0.81 12.00 -4.16
C SER A 202 -0.19 11.98 -5.29
N ILE A 203 -1.14 12.92 -5.29
CA ILE A 203 -2.08 13.09 -6.40
C ILE A 203 -1.53 14.15 -7.36
N VAL A 204 -1.32 13.78 -8.62
CA VAL A 204 -0.95 14.68 -9.72
C VAL A 204 -1.77 14.28 -10.93
N ASP A 205 -2.45 15.24 -11.56
CA ASP A 205 -3.34 15.03 -12.73
C ASP A 205 -4.40 13.94 -12.50
N ASP A 206 -5.03 13.93 -11.33
CA ASP A 206 -6.00 12.91 -10.89
C ASP A 206 -5.46 11.46 -10.91
N HIS A 207 -4.14 11.32 -10.88
CA HIS A 207 -3.47 10.04 -10.70
C HIS A 207 -2.72 9.98 -9.39
N ILE A 208 -2.80 8.84 -8.73
CA ILE A 208 -2.05 8.57 -7.50
C ILE A 208 -0.68 8.03 -7.88
N TRP A 209 0.36 8.77 -7.55
CA TRP A 209 1.75 8.34 -7.66
C TRP A 209 2.18 7.67 -6.37
N PHE A 210 2.68 6.45 -6.48
CA PHE A 210 3.33 5.74 -5.39
C PHE A 210 4.84 5.81 -5.54
N ARG A 211 5.52 6.18 -4.46
CA ARG A 211 6.97 6.16 -4.34
C ARG A 211 7.41 5.60 -3.00
N ASN A 212 8.55 4.93 -2.99
CA ASN A 212 9.15 4.34 -1.80
C ASN A 212 10.56 4.89 -1.60
N TYR A 213 10.78 5.51 -0.44
CA TYR A 213 12.04 6.14 -0.07
C TYR A 213 12.62 5.50 1.17
N GLN A 214 13.92 5.22 1.15
CA GLN A 214 14.70 4.88 2.33
C GLN A 214 15.00 6.15 3.12
N ILE A 215 14.92 6.04 4.44
CA ILE A 215 15.37 7.04 5.40
C ILE A 215 16.88 6.84 5.59
N SER A 216 17.69 7.75 5.04
CA SER A 216 19.12 7.76 5.29
C SER A 216 19.46 8.83 6.32
N VAL A 217 19.95 8.39 7.46
CA VAL A 217 20.54 9.26 8.47
C VAL A 217 22.06 9.14 8.33
N PRO A 218 22.80 10.24 8.04
CA PRO A 218 24.25 10.19 8.01
C PRO A 218 24.76 9.73 9.38
N HIS A 219 25.46 8.60 9.39
CA HIS A 219 25.96 7.99 10.60
C HIS A 219 27.24 8.73 11.02
N ASN A 220 27.14 9.59 12.03
CA ASN A 220 28.31 9.96 12.81
C ASN A 220 28.55 8.82 13.81
N GLU A 221 29.81 8.46 14.06
CA GLU A 221 30.28 7.30 14.86
C GLU A 221 29.78 7.23 16.32
N ALA A 222 28.89 8.12 16.74
CA ALA A 222 28.21 8.07 18.02
C ALA A 222 26.79 7.47 17.85
N ASP A 223 26.53 6.35 18.53
CA ASP A 223 25.24 5.61 18.59
C ASP A 223 24.01 6.43 19.02
N LYS A 224 24.17 7.72 19.33
CA LYS A 224 23.08 8.63 19.68
C LYS A 224 22.96 9.68 18.59
N VAL A 225 21.88 9.59 17.82
CA VAL A 225 21.49 10.64 16.86
C VAL A 225 21.36 11.95 17.65
N PRO A 226 22.23 12.96 17.42
CA PRO A 226 22.05 14.26 18.07
C PRO A 226 20.70 14.84 17.60
N ARG A 227 19.98 15.58 18.45
CA ARG A 227 18.69 16.19 18.06
C ARG A 227 18.80 17.08 16.80
N GLY A 228 19.99 17.59 16.47
CA GLY A 228 20.28 18.29 15.21
C GLY A 228 20.50 17.40 13.97
N GLY A 229 20.58 16.08 14.13
CA GLY A 229 20.69 15.11 13.04
C GLY A 229 19.39 14.91 12.25
N LEU A 230 18.26 15.44 12.72
CA LEU A 230 17.00 15.48 11.96
C LEU A 230 17.12 16.34 10.70
N GLU A 231 17.90 17.42 10.74
CA GLU A 231 18.06 18.35 9.61
C GLU A 231 18.83 17.74 8.43
N ASN A 232 19.67 16.72 8.71
CA ASN A 232 20.47 16.04 7.69
C ASN A 232 19.85 14.72 7.20
N MET A 233 18.57 14.46 7.54
CA MET A 233 17.89 13.26 7.08
C MET A 233 17.62 13.36 5.58
N THR A 234 18.18 12.43 4.81
CA THR A 234 18.00 12.38 3.36
C THR A 234 17.12 11.20 2.98
N LEU A 235 16.39 11.34 1.87
CA LEU A 235 15.52 10.31 1.33
C LEU A 235 16.11 9.78 0.03
N VAL A 236 16.36 8.48 -0.03
CA VAL A 236 16.92 7.81 -1.22
C VAL A 236 15.85 6.90 -1.83
N GLU A 237 15.62 6.98 -3.14
CA GLU A 237 14.56 6.19 -3.79
C GLU A 237 14.95 4.70 -3.91
N VAL A 238 14.07 3.81 -3.44
CA VAL A 238 14.25 2.34 -3.43
C VAL A 238 13.38 1.68 -4.50
N GLY A 239 12.18 2.22 -4.72
CA GLY A 239 11.16 1.60 -5.56
C GLY A 239 10.29 0.55 -4.83
N PRO A 240 9.25 0.01 -5.50
CA PRO A 240 8.86 0.28 -6.86
C PRO A 240 8.16 1.64 -7.00
N ARG A 241 8.13 2.16 -8.22
CA ARG A 241 7.37 3.38 -8.57
C ARG A 241 6.28 3.01 -9.55
N PHE A 242 5.07 3.48 -9.32
CA PHE A 242 3.96 3.29 -10.25
C PHE A 242 2.92 4.38 -10.08
N CYS A 243 2.09 4.54 -11.10
CA CYS A 243 1.00 5.48 -11.16
C CYS A 243 -0.32 4.70 -11.21
N LEU A 244 -1.25 5.04 -10.33
CA LEU A 244 -2.59 4.46 -10.27
C LEU A 244 -3.60 5.49 -10.77
N ASN A 245 -4.29 5.16 -11.85
CA ASN A 245 -5.41 5.94 -12.36
C ASN A 245 -6.73 5.27 -11.93
N PRO A 246 -7.55 5.89 -11.06
CA PRO A 246 -8.82 5.32 -10.64
C PRO A 246 -9.81 5.24 -11.81
N ILE A 247 -10.44 4.07 -11.98
CA ILE A 247 -11.42 3.81 -13.03
C ILE A 247 -12.83 3.89 -12.45
N LYS A 248 -13.13 2.99 -11.51
CA LYS A 248 -14.43 2.85 -10.85
C LYS A 248 -14.25 2.39 -9.41
N ILE A 249 -15.13 2.88 -8.55
CA ILE A 249 -15.30 2.46 -7.15
C ILE A 249 -16.64 1.73 -7.06
N PHE A 250 -16.63 0.55 -6.47
CA PHE A 250 -17.82 -0.26 -6.22
C PHE A 250 -18.08 -0.34 -4.71
N ALA A 251 -19.35 -0.38 -4.34
CA ALA A 251 -19.76 -0.49 -2.95
C ALA A 251 -19.39 -1.85 -2.33
N GLY A 252 -19.47 -2.94 -3.11
CA GLY A 252 -19.18 -4.30 -2.65
C GLY A 252 -17.77 -4.77 -2.98
N SER A 253 -17.42 -5.96 -2.50
CA SER A 253 -16.16 -6.64 -2.82
C SER A 253 -16.20 -7.26 -4.22
N PHE A 254 -15.42 -6.69 -5.16
CA PHE A 254 -15.34 -7.09 -6.57
C PHE A 254 -16.68 -7.05 -7.33
N GLY A 255 -17.64 -6.25 -6.86
CA GLY A 255 -18.98 -6.14 -7.42
C GLY A 255 -19.85 -5.14 -6.65
N GLY A 256 -21.15 -5.14 -6.94
CA GLY A 256 -22.10 -4.20 -6.35
C GLY A 256 -22.25 -2.91 -7.17
N PRO A 257 -23.08 -1.96 -6.70
CA PRO A 257 -23.32 -0.70 -7.39
C PRO A 257 -22.06 0.15 -7.48
N THR A 258 -21.89 0.84 -8.59
CA THR A 258 -20.79 1.79 -8.82
C THR A 258 -21.06 3.06 -8.01
N LEU A 259 -20.18 3.37 -7.06
CA LEU A 259 -20.25 4.59 -6.24
C LEU A 259 -19.62 5.78 -6.96
N TYR A 260 -18.56 5.54 -7.73
CA TYR A 260 -17.84 6.56 -8.46
C TYR A 260 -17.28 5.99 -9.76
N GLU A 261 -17.37 6.77 -10.82
CA GLU A 261 -16.77 6.49 -12.12
C GLU A 261 -15.99 7.71 -12.57
N ASN A 262 -14.72 7.51 -12.91
CA ASN A 262 -13.87 8.61 -13.35
C ASN A 262 -14.23 9.02 -14.78
N PRO A 263 -14.72 10.25 -15.02
CA PRO A 263 -15.10 10.71 -16.35
C PRO A 263 -13.88 10.93 -17.27
N PHE A 264 -12.70 11.19 -16.70
CA PHE A 264 -11.46 11.43 -17.46
C PHE A 264 -10.73 10.14 -17.84
N TYR A 265 -11.18 9.00 -17.34
CA TYR A 265 -10.55 7.72 -17.65
C TYR A 265 -10.86 7.29 -19.08
N ILE A 266 -9.81 7.13 -19.89
CA ILE A 266 -9.89 6.53 -21.23
C ILE A 266 -9.17 5.20 -21.21
N SER A 267 -9.86 4.14 -21.68
CA SER A 267 -9.23 2.82 -21.70
C SER A 267 -8.06 2.77 -22.70
N PRO A 268 -6.95 2.08 -22.37
CA PRO A 268 -5.82 1.92 -23.30
C PRO A 268 -6.21 1.28 -24.64
N ASN A 269 -7.25 0.44 -24.64
CA ASN A 269 -7.82 -0.15 -25.85
C ASN A 269 -8.48 0.90 -26.74
N GLN A 270 -9.20 1.87 -26.16
CA GLN A 270 -9.82 2.96 -26.88
C GLN A 270 -8.78 3.91 -27.45
N ILE A 271 -7.71 4.22 -26.70
CA ILE A 271 -6.56 4.99 -27.21
C ILE A 271 -5.96 4.30 -28.43
N ARG A 272 -5.66 3.00 -28.33
CA ARG A 272 -5.14 2.21 -29.46
C ARG A 272 -6.11 2.14 -30.64
N ALA A 273 -7.41 2.04 -30.39
CA ALA A 273 -8.43 2.06 -31.44
C ALA A 273 -8.49 3.43 -32.14
N LEU A 274 -8.42 4.53 -31.39
CA LEU A 274 -8.36 5.89 -31.92
C LEU A 274 -7.09 6.13 -32.73
N GLU A 275 -5.93 5.68 -32.26
CA GLU A 275 -4.68 5.73 -33.03
C GLU A 275 -4.76 4.92 -34.32
N LYS A 276 -5.32 3.71 -34.26
CA LYS A 276 -5.54 2.87 -35.44
C LYS A 276 -6.50 3.55 -36.41
N ARG A 277 -7.56 4.20 -35.93
CA ARG A 277 -8.52 4.97 -36.75
C ARG A 277 -7.90 6.22 -37.36
N LYS A 278 -7.02 6.94 -36.64
CA LYS A 278 -6.25 8.08 -37.18
C LYS A 278 -5.25 7.65 -38.26
N LYS A 279 -4.64 6.47 -38.09
CA LYS A 279 -3.76 5.85 -39.10
C LYS A 279 -4.54 5.29 -40.29
N ALA A 280 -5.74 4.77 -40.04
CA ALA A 280 -6.68 4.35 -41.08
C ALA A 280 -7.08 5.57 -41.93
N GLY A 281 -7.10 5.38 -43.24
CA GLY A 281 -7.36 6.47 -44.19
C GLY A 281 -6.11 7.17 -44.72
N LYS A 282 -4.90 6.97 -44.16
CA LYS A 282 -3.65 7.40 -44.83
C LYS A 282 -3.53 6.78 -46.23
N TYR A 283 -3.83 5.48 -46.36
CA TYR A 283 -3.82 4.79 -47.64
C TYR A 283 -4.89 5.35 -48.59
N ALA A 284 -6.14 5.52 -48.13
CA ALA A 284 -7.21 6.10 -48.94
C ALA A 284 -6.88 7.53 -49.40
N LYS A 285 -6.29 8.36 -48.52
CA LYS A 285 -5.78 9.70 -48.87
C LYS A 285 -4.67 9.62 -49.91
N LYS A 286 -3.74 8.67 -49.79
CA LYS A 286 -2.66 8.44 -50.77
C LYS A 286 -3.20 8.04 -52.14
N VAL A 287 -4.20 7.15 -52.18
CA VAL A 287 -4.87 6.74 -53.42
C VAL A 287 -5.60 7.93 -54.05
N LYS A 288 -6.41 8.66 -53.28
CA LYS A 288 -7.09 9.88 -53.76
C LYS A 288 -6.09 10.94 -54.28
N ALA A 289 -4.97 11.13 -53.60
CA ALA A 289 -3.92 12.05 -54.04
C ALA A 289 -3.27 11.59 -55.35
N LYS A 290 -3.01 10.29 -55.53
CA LYS A 290 -2.48 9.73 -56.79
C LYS A 290 -3.46 9.93 -57.94
N THR A 291 -4.75 9.68 -57.73
CA THR A 291 -5.79 9.92 -58.74
C THR A 291 -5.91 11.39 -59.09
N ARG A 292 -5.91 12.28 -58.09
CA ARG A 292 -5.93 13.74 -58.31
C ARG A 292 -4.71 14.22 -59.09
N ARG A 293 -3.52 13.70 -58.80
CA ARG A 293 -2.30 14.02 -59.55
C ARG A 293 -2.41 13.60 -61.01
N LYS A 294 -2.88 12.38 -61.29
CA LYS A 294 -3.11 11.91 -62.66
C LYS A 294 -4.13 12.77 -63.41
N MET A 295 -5.23 13.15 -62.75
CA MET A 295 -6.21 14.04 -63.37
C MET A 295 -5.64 15.43 -63.65
N HIS A 296 -4.80 15.96 -62.76
CA HIS A 296 -4.12 17.24 -62.96
C HIS A 296 -3.09 17.18 -64.11
N GLU A 297 -2.30 16.12 -64.20
CA GLU A 297 -1.37 15.88 -65.32
C GLU A 297 -2.13 15.76 -66.65
N LEU A 298 -3.30 15.11 -66.65
CA LEU A 298 -4.14 14.99 -67.84
C LEU A 298 -4.83 16.32 -68.23
N SER A 299 -5.22 17.13 -67.25
CA SER A 299 -5.89 18.42 -67.50
C SER A 299 -4.94 19.55 -67.86
N ASN A 300 -3.66 19.42 -67.51
CA ASN A 300 -2.60 20.37 -67.84
C ASN A 300 -1.51 19.69 -68.70
N PRO A 301 -1.83 19.29 -69.95
CA PRO A 301 -0.81 18.91 -70.90
C PRO A 301 0.10 20.14 -71.16
N LEU A 302 1.41 19.93 -71.11
CA LEU A 302 2.36 20.95 -71.52
C LEU A 302 2.23 21.17 -73.03
N GLU A 303 2.24 22.42 -73.47
CA GLU A 303 2.29 22.71 -74.90
C GLU A 303 3.56 22.07 -75.49
N PRO A 304 3.47 21.46 -76.68
CA PRO A 304 4.63 20.93 -77.36
C PRO A 304 5.63 22.07 -77.60
N ASP A 305 6.87 21.87 -77.17
CA ASP A 305 7.94 22.82 -77.44
C ASP A 305 8.30 22.76 -78.94
N GLU A 306 8.03 23.86 -79.64
CA GLU A 306 8.19 23.99 -81.09
C GLU A 306 9.64 23.75 -81.55
N PHE A 307 10.63 23.88 -80.65
CA PHE A 307 12.05 23.66 -80.95
C PHE A 307 12.60 22.32 -80.46
N ALA A 308 11.76 21.43 -79.89
CA ALA A 308 12.20 20.17 -79.29
C ALA A 308 12.88 19.18 -80.27
N GLU A 309 12.69 19.36 -81.58
CA GLU A 309 13.34 18.54 -82.62
C GLU A 309 14.58 19.21 -83.24
N MET A 310 14.89 20.47 -82.90
CA MET A 310 15.96 21.22 -83.57
C MET A 310 17.38 20.72 -83.26
N TRP A 311 17.55 19.89 -82.21
CA TRP A 311 18.87 19.45 -81.72
C TRP A 311 19.00 17.92 -81.56
N LYS A 312 18.12 17.13 -82.17
CA LYS A 312 18.28 15.66 -82.21
C LYS A 312 19.12 15.27 -83.43
N GLU A 313 20.44 15.32 -83.29
CA GLU A 313 21.42 14.66 -84.18
C GLU A 313 21.66 13.20 -83.78
#